data_AF-A0A1L5YKS4-F1
#
_entry.id   AF-A0A1L5YKS4-F1
#
_cell.length_a   1.000
_cell.length_b   1.000
_cell.length_c   1.000
_cell.angle_alpha   90.00
_cell.angle_beta   90.00
_cell.angle_gamma   90.00
#
_symmetry.space_group_name_H-M   'P 1'
#
loop_
_entity.id
_entity.type
_entity.pdbx_description
1 polymer ?
#
loop_
_entity_poly.entity_id
_entity_poly.type
_entity_poly.pdbx_seq_one_letter_code
_entity_poly.pdbx_strand_id
1 'polypeptide(L)'
;MAPSLDSDSTVLSIRSDFREGRFLRQSKSDLYASDIRGSSENDYKVPDFQHRYPKARLNPLAAQCHDISNDWIVSFGIDKELGPSMWQSCMAAKFSECMGYVYDDIEPEDFLWLCKYNSCLFSFDSKLDDAQWAHRIDWSCDVILDMNLVLLWTDPDNERLLEGLKFILDTLMEIEASRKRAQLHTIHADLVHARNKSKSLLDVNLGAFISGFRELWLEYIEDLPVECISRQAVTFQHYITGCLSEQVGRIKGTITSVSDYISVRRLAGGVMPFLVFSDRIIEHKRRKSPISHLPDSLFYGEDMQNMLAACTDIICWHNDIFGFQKERLNNDQKNTLVYHVFHEYNCQSYTQAGELVLELLHDRIAEMELAYERLRSAADPEFHPAIDLFMKTCRDWIPGSHEYHITSSRYNVSNTSFSDTGKSKEVEQIIKRQ
;
A
#
# COMPACT_ATOMS: atom_id res chain seq x y z
N MET A 1 26.13 2.30 0.85
CA MET A 1 25.14 1.21 0.95
C MET A 1 24.12 1.65 1.98
N ALA A 2 22.88 1.92 1.56
CA ALA A 2 21.80 2.11 2.53
C ALA A 2 21.53 0.76 3.22
N PRO A 3 21.08 0.74 4.48
CA PRO A 3 20.59 -0.49 5.08
C PRO A 3 19.51 -1.07 4.16
N SER A 4 19.59 -2.36 3.84
CA SER A 4 18.46 -3.01 3.18
C SER A 4 17.24 -2.87 4.10
N LEU A 5 16.06 -2.65 3.53
CA LEU A 5 14.78 -2.81 4.23
C LEU A 5 14.56 -4.27 4.71
N ASP A 6 15.51 -5.16 4.43
CA ASP A 6 15.68 -6.52 4.96
C ASP A 6 16.43 -6.53 6.31
N SER A 7 16.23 -5.56 7.20
CA SER A 7 16.73 -5.79 8.56
C SER A 7 15.95 -6.99 9.13
N ASP A 8 16.65 -8.12 9.29
CA ASP A 8 16.24 -9.36 9.97
C ASP A 8 15.71 -9.13 11.42
N SER A 9 15.56 -7.88 11.83
CA SER A 9 15.03 -7.41 13.11
C SER A 9 13.51 -7.23 13.12
N THR A 10 12.77 -7.88 12.20
CA THR A 10 11.29 -7.88 12.25
C THR A 10 10.81 -8.54 13.55
N VAL A 11 9.59 -8.20 14.00
CA VAL A 11 8.92 -8.65 15.25
C VAL A 11 9.06 -10.15 15.53
N LEU A 12 9.18 -10.98 14.48
CA LEU A 12 9.42 -12.42 14.59
C LEU A 12 10.76 -12.79 15.24
N SER A 13 11.78 -11.92 15.17
CA SER A 13 13.07 -12.10 15.85
C SER A 13 12.99 -11.86 17.36
N ILE A 14 12.07 -11.00 17.79
CA ILE A 14 11.89 -10.61 19.20
C ILE A 14 10.99 -11.64 19.92
N ARG A 15 10.08 -12.31 19.20
CA ARG A 15 9.16 -13.31 19.75
C ARG A 15 9.56 -14.74 19.36
N SER A 16 10.54 -15.30 20.09
CA SER A 16 10.96 -16.71 19.94
C SER A 16 9.82 -17.71 20.17
N ASP A 17 8.84 -17.33 20.99
CA ASP A 17 7.62 -18.09 21.28
C ASP A 17 6.71 -18.29 20.07
N PHE A 18 6.65 -17.31 19.16
CA PHE A 18 5.95 -17.46 17.87
C PHE A 18 6.69 -18.44 16.96
N ARG A 19 8.01 -18.26 16.78
CA ARG A 19 8.84 -19.14 15.91
C ARG A 19 8.78 -20.62 16.28
N GLU A 20 8.63 -20.90 17.57
CA GLU A 20 8.65 -22.27 18.08
C GLU A 20 7.26 -22.91 18.16
N GLY A 21 6.20 -22.21 17.73
CA GLY A 21 4.81 -22.66 17.86
C GLY A 21 4.39 -22.89 19.32
N ARG A 22 5.10 -22.27 20.27
CA ARG A 22 4.93 -22.44 21.72
C ARG A 22 4.15 -21.29 22.34
N PHE A 23 3.15 -20.77 21.62
CA PHE A 23 2.25 -19.79 22.19
C PHE A 23 1.40 -20.44 23.29
N LEU A 24 1.89 -20.36 24.53
CA LEU A 24 1.21 -20.71 25.77
C LEU A 24 0.98 -19.44 26.59
N ARG A 25 0.38 -18.42 25.97
CA ARG A 25 -0.45 -17.49 26.74
C ARG A 25 -1.89 -17.91 26.50
N GLN A 26 -2.57 -18.21 27.60
CA GLN A 26 -4.02 -18.16 27.66
C GLN A 26 -4.44 -16.79 27.12
N SER A 27 -4.80 -16.73 25.84
CA SER A 27 -5.61 -15.63 25.36
C SER A 27 -6.88 -15.64 26.19
N LYS A 28 -7.55 -14.50 26.37
CA LYS A 28 -8.92 -14.50 26.91
C LYS A 28 -9.86 -15.40 26.08
N SER A 29 -9.45 -15.84 24.89
CA SER A 29 -10.10 -16.85 24.06
C SER A 29 -10.03 -18.29 24.59
N ASP A 30 -9.16 -18.61 25.56
CA ASP A 30 -9.11 -19.96 26.16
C ASP A 30 -10.39 -20.30 26.96
N LEU A 31 -11.27 -19.31 27.17
CA LEU A 31 -12.64 -19.51 27.67
C LEU A 31 -13.58 -20.21 26.67
N TYR A 32 -13.16 -20.43 25.42
CA TYR A 32 -13.96 -21.11 24.39
C TYR A 32 -13.41 -22.50 24.03
N ALA A 33 -12.48 -23.05 24.81
CA ALA A 33 -11.78 -24.31 24.54
C ALA A 33 -12.67 -25.58 24.48
N SER A 34 -13.98 -25.48 24.69
CA SER A 34 -14.90 -26.62 24.67
C SER A 34 -15.74 -26.76 23.40
N ASP A 35 -15.67 -25.85 22.44
CA ASP A 35 -16.47 -25.98 21.22
C ASP A 35 -15.69 -26.68 20.09
N ILE A 36 -16.14 -27.92 19.87
CA ILE A 36 -15.98 -28.82 18.73
C ILE A 36 -15.64 -28.06 17.44
N ARG A 37 -14.67 -28.57 16.65
CA ARG A 37 -14.38 -28.15 15.27
C ARG A 37 -15.64 -28.21 14.40
N GLY A 38 -16.46 -27.17 14.48
CA GLY A 38 -17.74 -27.02 13.81
C GLY A 38 -17.94 -25.54 13.45
N SER A 39 -17.92 -25.25 12.16
CA SER A 39 -18.26 -23.96 11.54
C SER A 39 -17.44 -22.70 11.91
N SER A 40 -16.30 -22.81 12.61
CA SER A 40 -15.50 -21.65 13.06
C SER A 40 -14.76 -20.86 11.96
N GLU A 41 -14.75 -21.33 10.70
CA GLU A 41 -14.15 -20.60 9.56
C GLU A 41 -14.99 -19.39 9.12
N ASN A 42 -16.25 -19.27 9.56
CA ASN A 42 -17.18 -18.24 9.07
C ASN A 42 -17.40 -17.03 9.99
N ASP A 43 -16.99 -17.08 11.26
CA ASP A 43 -17.25 -16.03 12.26
C ASP A 43 -16.00 -15.19 12.58
N TYR A 44 -15.30 -14.72 11.54
CA TYR A 44 -14.21 -13.75 11.74
C TYR A 44 -14.77 -12.47 12.38
N LYS A 45 -14.23 -12.11 13.56
CA LYS A 45 -14.52 -10.85 14.23
C LYS A 45 -13.28 -9.98 14.17
N VAL A 46 -13.44 -8.76 13.67
CA VAL A 46 -12.39 -7.75 13.72
C VAL A 46 -12.04 -7.50 15.19
N PRO A 47 -10.78 -7.71 15.60
CA PRO A 47 -10.33 -7.42 16.96
C PRO A 47 -10.46 -5.94 17.29
N ASP A 48 -10.75 -5.64 18.55
CA ASP A 48 -10.87 -4.26 19.03
C ASP A 48 -9.49 -3.60 19.13
N PHE A 49 -9.20 -2.68 18.22
CA PHE A 49 -7.93 -1.96 18.19
C PHE A 49 -7.95 -0.75 19.11
N GLN A 50 -7.24 -0.86 20.24
CA GLN A 50 -7.01 0.23 21.16
C GLN A 50 -5.64 0.88 20.88
N HIS A 51 -5.62 2.20 20.71
CA HIS A 51 -4.40 2.98 20.50
C HIS A 51 -4.39 4.26 21.34
N ARG A 52 -3.19 4.81 21.57
CA ARG A 52 -2.99 5.99 22.42
C ARG A 52 -3.14 7.33 21.71
N TYR A 53 -3.25 7.34 20.39
CA TYR A 53 -3.32 8.55 19.59
C TYR A 53 -4.69 9.23 19.68
N PRO A 54 -4.76 10.58 19.56
CA PRO A 54 -6.03 11.30 19.54
C PRO A 54 -6.96 10.79 18.45
N LYS A 55 -8.27 10.92 18.68
CA LYS A 55 -9.27 10.58 17.67
C LYS A 55 -9.06 11.44 16.41
N ALA A 56 -9.00 10.80 15.25
CA ALA A 56 -8.88 11.50 13.97
C ALA A 56 -10.10 12.38 13.72
N ARG A 57 -9.85 13.55 13.13
CA ARG A 57 -10.89 14.50 12.71
C ARG A 57 -10.91 14.55 11.20
N LEU A 58 -12.09 14.51 10.62
CA LEU A 58 -12.23 14.61 9.18
C LEU A 58 -11.90 16.04 8.72
N ASN A 59 -10.94 16.17 7.81
CA ASN A 59 -10.66 17.43 7.14
C ASN A 59 -11.93 17.96 6.45
N PRO A 60 -12.32 19.23 6.69
CA PRO A 60 -13.56 19.80 6.14
C PRO A 60 -13.59 19.84 4.61
N LEU A 61 -12.43 19.75 3.94
CA LEU A 61 -12.33 19.73 2.48
C LEU A 61 -12.54 18.33 1.89
N ALA A 62 -12.65 17.27 2.70
CA ALA A 62 -12.69 15.88 2.21
C ALA A 62 -13.84 15.61 1.23
N ALA A 63 -15.03 16.18 1.49
CA ALA A 63 -16.18 16.05 0.60
C ALA A 63 -15.97 16.79 -0.72
N GLN A 64 -15.47 18.03 -0.68
CA GLN A 64 -15.18 18.78 -1.90
C GLN A 64 -14.07 18.10 -2.73
N CYS A 65 -13.02 17.63 -2.08
CA CYS A 65 -11.91 16.94 -2.74
C CYS A 65 -12.33 15.57 -3.28
N HIS A 66 -13.37 14.94 -2.73
CA HIS A 66 -13.97 13.72 -3.29
C HIS A 66 -14.46 13.99 -4.72
N ASP A 67 -15.30 15.02 -4.87
CA ASP A 67 -15.93 15.35 -6.15
C ASP A 67 -14.87 15.76 -7.17
N ILE A 68 -13.93 16.63 -6.78
CA ILE A 68 -12.83 17.08 -7.66
C ILE A 68 -11.95 15.90 -8.09
N SER A 69 -11.61 15.00 -7.16
CA SER A 69 -10.77 13.84 -7.49
C SER A 69 -11.49 12.87 -8.43
N ASN A 70 -12.80 12.69 -8.28
CA ASN A 70 -13.58 11.82 -9.17
C ASN A 70 -13.72 12.41 -10.57
N ASP A 71 -14.02 13.71 -10.68
CA ASP A 71 -14.05 14.41 -11.97
C ASP A 71 -12.69 14.33 -12.67
N TRP A 72 -11.61 14.44 -11.90
CA TRP A 72 -10.25 14.25 -12.38
C TRP A 72 -10.02 12.83 -12.91
N ILE A 73 -10.42 11.77 -12.17
CA ILE A 73 -10.36 10.36 -12.63
C ILE A 73 -11.12 10.17 -13.96
N VAL A 74 -12.32 10.76 -14.08
CA VAL A 74 -13.15 10.69 -15.29
C VAL A 74 -12.49 11.41 -16.46
N SER A 75 -11.81 12.53 -16.22
CA SER A 75 -11.14 13.31 -17.27
C SER A 75 -10.05 12.53 -18.02
N PHE A 76 -9.40 11.56 -17.34
CA PHE A 76 -8.42 10.66 -17.95
C PHE A 76 -9.04 9.38 -18.53
N GLY A 77 -10.33 9.13 -18.32
CA GLY A 77 -11.00 7.91 -18.76
C GLY A 77 -10.69 6.68 -17.91
N ILE A 78 -10.18 6.87 -16.69
CA ILE A 78 -9.91 5.76 -15.75
C ILE A 78 -11.22 5.08 -15.33
N ASP A 79 -12.30 5.84 -15.17
CA ASP A 79 -13.65 5.33 -14.93
C ASP A 79 -14.10 4.30 -15.97
N LYS A 80 -13.79 4.56 -17.25
CA LYS A 80 -14.11 3.66 -18.37
C LYS A 80 -13.25 2.41 -18.34
N GLU A 81 -12.00 2.54 -17.92
CA GLU A 81 -11.08 1.41 -17.75
C GLU A 81 -11.47 0.48 -16.60
N LEU A 82 -12.11 1.00 -15.55
CA LEU A 82 -12.67 0.23 -14.43
C LEU A 82 -14.00 -0.42 -14.79
N GLY A 83 -14.79 0.23 -15.65
CA GLY A 83 -16.16 -0.15 -15.95
C GLY A 83 -17.14 0.28 -14.84
N PRO A 84 -18.45 0.24 -15.13
CA PRO A 84 -19.46 0.92 -14.30
C PRO A 84 -19.56 0.38 -12.88
N SER A 85 -19.48 -0.94 -12.69
CA SER A 85 -19.62 -1.56 -11.36
C SER A 85 -18.44 -1.22 -10.44
N MET A 86 -17.21 -1.41 -10.92
CA MET A 86 -16.00 -1.14 -10.14
C MET A 86 -15.85 0.34 -9.85
N TRP A 87 -16.17 1.20 -10.83
CA TRP A 87 -16.17 2.64 -10.63
C TRP A 87 -17.18 3.10 -9.57
N GLN A 88 -18.39 2.55 -9.57
CA GLN A 88 -19.38 2.82 -8.52
C GLN A 88 -18.88 2.43 -7.12
N SER A 89 -18.22 1.27 -6.99
CA SER A 89 -17.60 0.85 -5.73
C SER A 89 -16.47 1.79 -5.29
N CYS A 90 -15.64 2.27 -6.22
CA CYS A 90 -14.58 3.23 -5.93
C CYS A 90 -15.13 4.56 -5.41
N MET A 91 -16.18 5.10 -6.05
CA MET A 91 -16.84 6.32 -5.57
C MET A 91 -17.47 6.11 -4.19
N ALA A 92 -18.18 4.99 -3.98
CA ALA A 92 -18.82 4.68 -2.70
C ALA A 92 -17.82 4.51 -1.55
N ALA A 93 -16.57 4.12 -1.84
CA ALA A 93 -15.50 3.96 -0.86
C ALA A 93 -14.96 5.31 -0.35
N LYS A 94 -15.23 6.42 -1.03
CA LYS A 94 -14.83 7.78 -0.64
C LYS A 94 -13.36 7.90 -0.20
N PHE A 95 -12.45 7.58 -1.11
CA PHE A 95 -11.01 7.57 -0.81
C PHE A 95 -10.47 8.90 -0.25
N SER A 96 -11.09 10.04 -0.54
CA SER A 96 -10.71 11.33 0.05
C SER A 96 -10.98 11.41 1.57
N GLU A 97 -11.94 10.68 2.12
CA GLU A 97 -12.18 10.64 3.58
C GLU A 97 -11.00 9.95 4.30
N CYS A 98 -10.36 8.95 3.68
CA CYS A 98 -9.13 8.35 4.22
C CYS A 98 -8.03 9.41 4.39
N MET A 99 -7.77 10.21 3.36
CA MET A 99 -6.81 11.32 3.45
C MET A 99 -7.30 12.38 4.45
N GLY A 100 -8.60 12.64 4.50
CA GLY A 100 -9.20 13.62 5.40
C GLY A 100 -9.04 13.28 6.87
N TYR A 101 -9.03 11.99 7.24
CA TYR A 101 -8.79 11.57 8.62
C TYR A 101 -7.29 11.58 9.00
N VAL A 102 -6.39 11.49 8.02
CA VAL A 102 -4.93 11.50 8.26
C VAL A 102 -4.36 12.91 8.24
N TYR A 103 -4.76 13.74 7.27
CA TYR A 103 -4.21 15.07 7.03
C TYR A 103 -5.23 16.15 7.38
N ASP A 104 -5.42 16.41 8.68
CA ASP A 104 -6.37 17.42 9.18
C ASP A 104 -5.82 18.86 9.17
N ASP A 105 -4.49 19.02 9.14
CA ASP A 105 -3.78 20.31 9.14
C ASP A 105 -2.68 20.31 8.06
N ILE A 106 -3.08 20.65 6.83
CA ILE A 106 -2.24 20.66 5.62
C ILE A 106 -2.73 21.76 4.66
N GLU A 107 -1.86 22.24 3.78
CA GLU A 107 -2.25 23.20 2.74
C GLU A 107 -3.30 22.58 1.79
N PRO A 108 -4.33 23.34 1.35
CA PRO A 108 -5.41 22.79 0.53
C PRO A 108 -4.96 22.15 -0.79
N GLU A 109 -3.91 22.68 -1.42
CA GLU A 109 -3.36 22.14 -2.66
C GLU A 109 -2.73 20.76 -2.46
N ASP A 110 -1.93 20.59 -1.40
CA ASP A 110 -1.33 19.31 -1.04
C ASP A 110 -2.39 18.29 -0.61
N PHE A 111 -3.43 18.74 0.09
CA PHE A 111 -4.56 17.88 0.45
C PHE A 111 -5.30 17.35 -0.78
N LEU A 112 -5.55 18.22 -1.76
CA LEU A 112 -6.19 17.83 -3.01
C LEU A 112 -5.31 16.86 -3.80
N TRP A 113 -4.00 17.12 -3.87
CA TRP A 113 -3.04 16.22 -4.51
C TRP A 113 -3.10 14.81 -3.88
N LEU A 114 -3.08 14.73 -2.54
CA LEU A 114 -3.19 13.47 -1.80
C LEU A 114 -4.52 12.77 -2.09
N CYS A 115 -5.64 13.50 -2.18
CA CYS A 115 -6.94 12.93 -2.51
C CYS A 115 -7.01 12.36 -3.94
N LYS A 116 -6.42 13.06 -4.92
CA LYS A 116 -6.30 12.58 -6.30
C LYS A 116 -5.42 11.34 -6.38
N TYR A 117 -4.24 11.39 -5.77
CA TYR A 117 -3.30 10.27 -5.72
C TYR A 117 -3.95 9.05 -5.05
N ASN A 118 -4.58 9.23 -3.89
CA ASN A 118 -5.25 8.14 -3.18
C ASN A 118 -6.39 7.52 -4.03
N SER A 119 -7.18 8.35 -4.70
CA SER A 119 -8.23 7.89 -5.61
C SER A 119 -7.65 7.11 -6.80
N CYS A 120 -6.53 7.56 -7.38
CA CYS A 120 -5.86 6.87 -8.47
C CYS A 120 -5.28 5.52 -8.01
N LEU A 121 -4.60 5.52 -6.87
CA LEU A 121 -3.98 4.34 -6.26
C LEU A 121 -5.01 3.26 -5.97
N PHE A 122 -6.07 3.59 -5.22
CA PHE A 122 -7.11 2.61 -4.89
C PHE A 122 -7.94 2.16 -6.09
N SER A 123 -8.07 3.00 -7.12
CA SER A 123 -8.70 2.58 -8.39
C SER A 123 -7.84 1.55 -9.11
N PHE A 124 -6.52 1.76 -9.15
CA PHE A 124 -5.57 0.84 -9.75
C PHE A 124 -5.52 -0.49 -8.99
N ASP A 125 -5.41 -0.43 -7.66
CA ASP A 125 -5.52 -1.56 -6.73
C ASP A 125 -6.81 -2.37 -6.95
N SER A 126 -7.97 -1.70 -6.98
CA SER A 126 -9.26 -2.37 -7.20
C SER A 126 -9.32 -3.10 -8.55
N LYS A 127 -8.62 -2.60 -9.58
CA LYS A 127 -8.50 -3.27 -10.88
C LYS A 127 -7.51 -4.44 -10.82
N LEU A 128 -6.39 -4.31 -10.13
CA LEU A 128 -5.43 -5.40 -9.94
C LEU A 128 -5.99 -6.59 -9.15
N ASP A 129 -6.93 -6.33 -8.24
CA ASP A 129 -7.55 -7.36 -7.41
C ASP A 129 -8.80 -7.98 -8.06
N ASP A 130 -9.38 -7.34 -9.08
CA ASP A 130 -10.54 -7.88 -9.77
C ASP A 130 -10.23 -9.22 -10.44
N ALA A 131 -11.10 -10.20 -10.26
CA ALA A 131 -10.88 -11.56 -10.75
C ALA A 131 -10.55 -11.64 -12.24
N GLN A 132 -11.13 -10.76 -13.07
CA GLN A 132 -10.91 -10.75 -14.52
C GLN A 132 -9.55 -10.17 -14.91
N TRP A 133 -8.97 -9.35 -14.04
CA TRP A 133 -7.74 -8.59 -14.29
C TRP A 133 -6.55 -9.06 -13.46
N ALA A 134 -6.79 -9.76 -12.35
CA ALA A 134 -5.75 -10.20 -11.42
C ALA A 134 -4.69 -11.07 -12.08
N HIS A 135 -5.03 -11.80 -13.15
CA HIS A 135 -4.11 -12.63 -13.93
C HIS A 135 -3.67 -12.00 -15.26
N ARG A 136 -4.13 -10.77 -15.57
CA ARG A 136 -3.78 -10.00 -16.78
C ARG A 136 -2.45 -9.26 -16.61
N ILE A 137 -1.38 -10.03 -16.44
CA ILE A 137 -0.03 -9.51 -16.30
C ILE A 137 0.45 -8.77 -17.56
N ASP A 138 -0.15 -9.04 -18.71
CA ASP A 138 0.09 -8.30 -19.96
C ASP A 138 -0.41 -6.86 -19.87
N TRP A 139 -1.54 -6.61 -19.20
CA TRP A 139 -2.04 -5.26 -18.98
C TRP A 139 -1.24 -4.52 -17.91
N SER A 140 -1.00 -5.14 -16.75
CA SER A 140 -0.24 -4.51 -15.67
C SER A 140 1.21 -4.24 -16.08
N CYS A 141 1.80 -5.06 -16.95
CA CYS A 141 3.11 -4.83 -17.55
C CYS A 141 3.24 -3.43 -18.16
N ASP A 142 2.25 -2.98 -18.94
CA ASP A 142 2.28 -1.65 -19.55
C ASP A 142 2.23 -0.57 -18.47
N VAL A 143 1.29 -0.68 -17.53
CA VAL A 143 1.12 0.30 -16.45
C VAL A 143 2.40 0.42 -15.61
N ILE A 144 3.03 -0.72 -15.28
CA ILE A 144 4.28 -0.77 -14.51
C ILE A 144 5.43 -0.11 -15.28
N LEU A 145 5.62 -0.45 -16.57
CA LEU A 145 6.69 0.10 -17.38
C LEU A 145 6.49 1.60 -17.67
N ASP A 146 5.26 2.02 -17.95
CA ASP A 146 4.90 3.42 -18.15
C ASP A 146 5.10 4.24 -16.87
N MET A 147 4.75 3.71 -15.69
CA MET A 147 5.03 4.40 -14.43
C MET A 147 6.55 4.54 -14.21
N ASN A 148 7.35 3.49 -14.47
CA ASN A 148 8.81 3.59 -14.42
C ASN A 148 9.35 4.64 -15.38
N LEU A 149 8.80 4.74 -16.60
CA LEU A 149 9.18 5.76 -17.56
C LEU A 149 8.93 7.17 -17.02
N VAL A 150 7.76 7.42 -16.43
CA VAL A 150 7.41 8.71 -15.81
C VAL A 150 8.40 9.08 -14.71
N LEU A 151 8.71 8.13 -13.82
CA LEU A 151 9.63 8.34 -12.69
C LEU A 151 11.06 8.63 -13.15
N LEU A 152 11.57 7.85 -14.11
CA LEU A 152 12.89 8.03 -14.70
C LEU A 152 12.97 9.24 -15.65
N TRP A 153 11.85 9.84 -16.06
CA TRP A 153 11.89 10.95 -17.02
C TRP A 153 12.66 12.16 -16.50
N THR A 154 12.50 12.46 -15.21
CA THR A 154 13.14 13.60 -14.54
C THR A 154 14.65 13.38 -14.37
N ASP A 155 15.04 12.16 -14.04
CA ASP A 155 16.44 11.74 -13.85
C ASP A 155 16.68 10.36 -14.51
N PRO A 156 16.92 10.32 -15.84
CA PRO A 156 17.02 9.06 -16.60
C PRO A 156 18.25 8.21 -16.27
N ASP A 157 19.18 8.79 -15.51
CA ASP A 157 20.44 8.15 -15.11
C ASP A 157 20.48 7.86 -13.60
N ASN A 158 19.34 8.00 -12.91
CA ASN A 158 19.20 7.64 -11.50
C ASN A 158 19.52 6.16 -11.27
N GLU A 159 20.67 5.87 -10.66
CA GLU A 159 21.18 4.50 -10.51
C GLU A 159 20.20 3.59 -9.75
N ARG A 160 19.55 4.10 -8.71
CA ARG A 160 18.59 3.32 -7.89
C ARG A 160 17.35 2.95 -8.70
N LEU A 161 16.79 3.90 -9.43
CA LEU A 161 15.62 3.63 -10.28
C LEU A 161 15.97 2.72 -11.46
N LEU A 162 17.17 2.83 -12.02
CA LEU A 162 17.62 1.92 -13.09
C LEU A 162 17.83 0.49 -12.58
N GLU A 163 18.33 0.31 -11.36
CA GLU A 163 18.45 -1.00 -10.71
C GLU A 163 17.07 -1.61 -10.45
N GLY A 164 16.11 -0.84 -9.92
CA GLY A 164 14.74 -1.29 -9.73
C GLY A 164 14.04 -1.64 -11.04
N LEU A 165 14.22 -0.83 -12.10
CA LEU A 165 13.70 -1.14 -13.43
C LEU A 165 14.27 -2.44 -13.98
N LYS A 166 15.57 -2.71 -13.75
CA LYS A 166 16.17 -3.97 -14.16
C LYS A 166 15.50 -5.16 -13.47
N PHE A 167 15.29 -5.09 -12.15
CA PHE A 167 14.58 -6.13 -11.41
C PHE A 167 13.16 -6.37 -11.94
N ILE A 168 12.43 -5.29 -12.23
CA ILE A 168 11.08 -5.36 -12.83
C ILE A 168 11.12 -6.05 -14.19
N LEU A 169 12.05 -5.66 -15.06
CA LEU A 169 12.21 -6.26 -16.39
C LEU A 169 12.56 -7.75 -16.27
N ASP A 170 13.52 -8.11 -15.42
CA ASP A 170 13.90 -9.51 -15.20
C ASP A 170 12.68 -10.34 -14.75
N THR A 171 11.89 -9.82 -13.82
CA THR A 171 10.65 -10.44 -13.32
C THR A 171 9.60 -10.60 -14.43
N LEU A 172 9.34 -9.55 -15.22
CA LEU A 172 8.39 -9.59 -16.34
C LEU A 172 8.82 -10.57 -17.43
N MET A 173 10.13 -10.74 -17.63
CA MET A 173 10.69 -11.67 -18.61
C MET A 173 10.52 -13.13 -18.20
N GLU A 174 10.26 -13.46 -16.93
CA GLU A 174 10.01 -14.85 -16.50
C GLU A 174 8.67 -15.40 -17.01
N ILE A 175 7.66 -14.55 -17.14
CA ILE A 175 6.29 -14.95 -17.52
C ILE A 175 6.07 -14.70 -19.03
N GLU A 176 5.60 -15.70 -19.77
CA GLU A 176 5.52 -15.62 -21.24
C GLU A 176 4.62 -14.47 -21.75
N ALA A 177 3.47 -14.25 -21.10
CA ALA A 177 2.52 -13.21 -21.50
C ALA A 177 3.11 -11.80 -21.36
N SER A 178 3.70 -11.48 -20.21
CA SER A 178 4.38 -10.19 -19.97
C SER A 178 5.66 -10.07 -20.77
N ARG A 179 6.42 -11.14 -20.99
CA ARG A 179 7.63 -11.13 -21.84
C ARG A 179 7.31 -10.61 -23.24
N LYS A 180 6.26 -11.15 -23.87
CA LYS A 180 5.82 -10.71 -25.20
C LYS A 180 5.43 -9.22 -25.18
N ARG A 181 4.76 -8.78 -24.10
CA ARG A 181 4.35 -7.38 -23.97
C ARG A 181 5.54 -6.44 -23.75
N ALA A 182 6.43 -6.75 -22.79
CA ALA A 182 7.63 -5.98 -22.47
C ALA A 182 8.55 -5.81 -23.68
N GLN A 183 8.70 -6.85 -24.53
CA GLN A 183 9.47 -6.76 -25.78
C GLN A 183 8.88 -5.80 -26.81
N LEU A 184 7.56 -5.54 -26.76
CA LEU A 184 6.87 -4.58 -27.63
C LEU A 184 6.79 -3.18 -27.00
N HIS A 185 7.19 -3.04 -25.74
CA HIS A 185 7.11 -1.78 -25.01
C HIS A 185 8.21 -0.80 -25.44
N THR A 186 7.91 0.50 -25.47
CA THR A 186 8.82 1.52 -26.01
C THR A 186 9.71 2.19 -24.96
N ILE A 187 9.63 1.76 -23.69
CA ILE A 187 10.33 2.38 -22.54
C ILE A 187 11.81 2.70 -22.81
N HIS A 188 12.58 1.80 -23.42
CA HIS A 188 13.99 2.06 -23.72
C HIS A 188 14.18 3.21 -24.74
N ALA A 189 13.35 3.24 -25.79
CA ALA A 189 13.40 4.31 -26.78
C ALA A 189 12.95 5.64 -26.19
N ASP A 190 11.93 5.63 -25.34
CA ASP A 190 11.43 6.83 -24.67
C ASP A 190 12.43 7.38 -23.64
N LEU A 191 13.15 6.52 -22.91
CA LEU A 191 14.24 6.95 -22.04
C LEU A 191 15.42 7.59 -22.81
N VAL A 192 15.67 7.17 -24.05
CA VAL A 192 16.65 7.86 -24.93
C VAL A 192 16.15 9.25 -25.27
N HIS A 193 14.84 9.42 -25.52
CA HIS A 193 14.26 10.74 -25.73
C HIS A 193 14.38 11.64 -24.50
N ALA A 194 14.16 11.09 -23.31
CA ALA A 194 14.31 11.79 -22.03
C ALA A 194 15.76 12.27 -21.82
N ARG A 195 16.75 11.37 -21.97
CA ARG A 195 18.19 11.70 -21.85
C ARG A 195 18.61 12.83 -22.80
N ASN A 196 18.18 12.72 -24.06
CA ASN A 196 18.52 13.70 -25.09
C ASN A 196 17.65 14.96 -25.04
N LYS A 197 16.66 15.04 -24.14
CA LYS A 197 15.66 16.11 -24.04
C LYS A 197 15.02 16.44 -25.39
N SER A 198 14.82 15.40 -26.20
CA SER A 198 14.33 15.54 -27.58
C SER A 198 12.80 15.55 -27.69
N LYS A 199 12.11 15.20 -26.60
CA LYS A 199 10.66 15.24 -26.43
C LYS A 199 10.34 15.68 -25.00
N SER A 200 9.11 16.14 -24.79
CA SER A 200 8.53 16.32 -23.45
C SER A 200 7.87 15.03 -22.98
N LEU A 201 7.76 14.83 -21.65
CA LEU A 201 6.95 13.75 -21.08
C LEU A 201 5.48 13.86 -21.47
N LEU A 202 5.02 15.08 -21.77
CA LEU A 202 3.66 15.33 -22.27
C LEU A 202 3.43 14.77 -23.68
N ASP A 203 4.48 14.57 -24.46
CA ASP A 203 4.41 14.00 -25.82
C ASP A 203 4.35 12.47 -25.80
N VAL A 204 4.60 11.84 -24.65
CA VAL A 204 4.54 10.38 -24.49
C VAL A 204 3.08 9.95 -24.42
N ASN A 205 2.73 8.97 -25.24
CA ASN A 205 1.41 8.35 -25.23
C ASN A 205 1.34 7.32 -24.11
N LEU A 206 0.48 7.55 -23.13
CA LEU A 206 0.36 6.75 -21.91
C LEU A 206 -1.09 6.27 -21.75
N GLY A 207 -1.29 5.13 -21.07
CA GLY A 207 -2.63 4.66 -20.67
C GLY A 207 -3.36 5.63 -19.73
N ALA A 208 -4.64 5.38 -19.44
CA ALA A 208 -5.46 6.32 -18.65
C ALA A 208 -4.87 6.55 -17.24
N PHE A 209 -4.55 5.46 -16.54
CA PHE A 209 -3.95 5.51 -15.20
C PHE A 209 -2.62 6.29 -15.20
N ILE A 210 -1.74 6.00 -16.16
CA ILE A 210 -0.42 6.63 -16.17
C ILE A 210 -0.46 8.06 -16.72
N SER A 211 -1.46 8.42 -17.52
CA SER A 211 -1.72 9.81 -17.87
C SER A 211 -2.10 10.65 -16.64
N GLY A 212 -2.95 10.12 -15.76
CA GLY A 212 -3.27 10.75 -14.47
C GLY A 212 -2.07 10.79 -13.54
N PHE A 213 -1.33 9.68 -13.40
CA PHE A 213 -0.11 9.64 -12.60
C PHE A 213 0.96 10.63 -13.10
N ARG A 214 1.12 10.81 -14.41
CA ARG A 214 2.01 11.80 -15.00
C ARG A 214 1.65 13.21 -14.55
N GLU A 215 0.37 13.58 -14.53
CA GLU A 215 -0.05 14.90 -14.05
C GLU A 215 0.31 15.08 -12.57
N LEU A 216 -0.01 14.10 -11.73
CA LEU A 216 0.35 14.13 -10.31
C LEU A 216 1.86 14.21 -10.11
N TRP A 217 2.64 13.49 -10.90
CA TRP A 217 4.11 13.51 -10.83
C TRP A 217 4.66 14.87 -11.20
N LEU A 218 4.21 15.47 -12.31
CA LEU A 218 4.64 16.79 -12.73
C LEU A 218 4.27 17.89 -11.71
N GLU A 219 3.09 17.80 -11.11
CA GLU A 219 2.67 18.68 -10.01
C GLU A 219 3.51 18.46 -8.74
N TYR A 220 3.85 17.21 -8.42
CA TYR A 220 4.62 16.86 -7.23
C TYR A 220 6.05 17.41 -7.30
N ILE A 221 6.73 17.27 -8.44
CA ILE A 221 8.14 17.66 -8.58
C ILE A 221 8.35 19.17 -8.74
N GLU A 222 7.28 19.94 -8.90
CA GLU A 222 7.35 21.40 -9.03
C GLU A 222 7.95 22.01 -7.75
N ASP A 223 9.05 22.76 -7.91
CA ASP A 223 9.78 23.45 -6.84
C ASP A 223 10.26 22.55 -5.67
N LEU A 224 10.47 21.25 -5.88
CA LEU A 224 11.07 20.34 -4.90
C LEU A 224 12.57 20.11 -5.12
N PRO A 225 13.37 19.96 -4.04
CA PRO A 225 14.75 19.49 -4.14
C PRO A 225 14.84 18.11 -4.83
N VAL A 226 15.94 17.89 -5.57
CA VAL A 226 16.17 16.66 -6.32
C VAL A 226 16.21 15.42 -5.42
N GLU A 227 16.64 15.59 -4.17
CA GLU A 227 16.66 14.54 -3.16
C GLU A 227 15.24 14.08 -2.81
N CYS A 228 14.31 15.02 -2.56
CA CYS A 228 12.90 14.72 -2.28
C CYS A 228 12.23 14.03 -3.48
N ILE A 229 12.49 14.54 -4.69
CA ILE A 229 11.99 13.94 -5.93
C ILE A 229 12.48 12.49 -6.06
N SER A 230 13.78 12.26 -5.84
CA SER A 230 14.38 10.92 -5.91
C SER A 230 13.81 9.97 -4.87
N ARG A 231 13.61 10.43 -3.61
CA ARG A 231 12.98 9.63 -2.55
C ARG A 231 11.57 9.20 -2.94
N GLN A 232 10.76 10.13 -3.42
CA GLN A 232 9.39 9.85 -3.82
C GLN A 232 9.33 8.92 -5.05
N ALA A 233 10.22 9.11 -6.02
CA ALA A 233 10.29 8.21 -7.18
C ALA A 233 10.57 6.77 -6.76
N VAL A 234 11.51 6.57 -5.83
CA VAL A 234 11.84 5.24 -5.31
C VAL A 234 10.65 4.61 -4.60
N THR A 235 9.87 5.35 -3.81
CA THR A 235 8.69 4.77 -3.14
C THR A 235 7.59 4.36 -4.12
N PHE A 236 7.37 5.11 -5.21
CA PHE A 236 6.44 4.69 -6.26
C PHE A 236 6.94 3.45 -7.01
N GLN A 237 8.24 3.38 -7.34
CA GLN A 237 8.82 2.21 -8.00
C GLN A 237 8.73 0.97 -7.11
N HIS A 238 8.98 1.13 -5.81
CA HIS A 238 8.79 0.06 -4.83
C HIS A 238 7.34 -0.44 -4.81
N TYR A 239 6.35 0.46 -4.81
CA TYR A 239 4.94 0.08 -4.84
C TYR A 239 4.59 -0.80 -6.03
N ILE A 240 4.90 -0.37 -7.26
CA ILE A 240 4.61 -1.16 -8.47
C ILE A 240 5.41 -2.45 -8.55
N THR A 241 6.61 -2.49 -7.97
CA THR A 241 7.40 -3.73 -7.82
C THR A 241 6.71 -4.70 -6.86
N GLY A 242 6.15 -4.19 -5.77
CA GLY A 242 5.31 -4.96 -4.84
C GLY A 242 4.09 -5.54 -5.53
N CYS A 243 3.31 -4.72 -6.26
CA CYS A 243 2.15 -5.17 -7.02
C CYS A 243 2.51 -6.27 -8.03
N LEU A 244 3.62 -6.12 -8.74
CA LEU A 244 4.12 -7.14 -9.67
C LEU A 244 4.46 -8.45 -8.94
N SER A 245 5.14 -8.34 -7.80
CA SER A 245 5.54 -9.50 -6.99
C SER A 245 4.32 -10.27 -6.48
N GLU A 246 3.29 -9.57 -5.98
CA GLU A 246 2.04 -10.20 -5.58
C GLU A 246 1.32 -10.86 -6.75
N GLN A 247 1.22 -10.18 -7.90
CA GLN A 247 0.57 -10.73 -9.08
C GLN A 247 1.28 -11.99 -9.60
N VAL A 248 2.61 -11.97 -9.67
CA VAL A 248 3.42 -13.13 -10.06
C VAL A 248 3.27 -14.26 -9.05
N GLY A 249 3.26 -13.95 -7.75
CA GLY A 249 3.00 -14.92 -6.69
C GLY A 249 1.64 -15.61 -6.85
N ARG A 250 0.59 -14.83 -7.13
CA ARG A 250 -0.76 -15.34 -7.43
C ARG A 250 -0.77 -16.26 -8.65
N ILE A 251 -0.11 -15.87 -9.74
CA ILE A 251 -0.03 -16.67 -10.98
C ILE A 251 0.72 -17.99 -10.75
N LYS A 252 1.83 -17.95 -9.99
CA LYS A 252 2.65 -19.15 -9.69
C LYS A 252 2.01 -20.04 -8.62
N GLY A 253 1.02 -19.56 -7.87
CA GLY A 253 0.42 -20.27 -6.74
C GLY A 253 1.41 -20.49 -5.59
N THR A 254 2.34 -19.56 -5.40
CA THR A 254 3.39 -19.66 -4.38
C THR A 254 2.76 -19.59 -2.98
N ILE A 255 3.11 -20.54 -2.12
CA ILE A 255 2.81 -20.45 -0.69
C ILE A 255 3.85 -19.53 -0.07
N THR A 256 3.42 -18.38 0.40
CA THR A 256 4.27 -17.34 0.99
C THR A 256 4.36 -17.54 2.50
N SER A 257 5.55 -17.45 3.08
CA SER A 257 5.69 -17.40 4.54
C SER A 257 5.19 -16.06 5.08
N VAL A 258 4.88 -15.97 6.37
CA VAL A 258 4.50 -14.72 7.03
C VAL A 258 5.59 -13.66 6.87
N SER A 259 6.86 -14.05 6.99
CA SER A 259 7.99 -13.14 6.80
C SER A 259 8.06 -12.59 5.37
N ASP A 260 7.97 -13.46 4.37
CA ASP A 260 8.03 -13.07 2.96
C ASP A 260 6.81 -12.21 2.58
N TYR A 261 5.64 -12.54 3.12
CA TYR A 261 4.42 -11.75 2.92
C TYR A 261 4.59 -10.34 3.47
N ILE A 262 5.12 -10.19 4.70
CA ILE A 262 5.38 -8.87 5.29
C ILE A 262 6.31 -8.04 4.39
N SER A 263 7.39 -8.63 3.87
CA SER A 263 8.32 -7.93 2.99
C SER A 263 7.65 -7.45 1.70
N VAL A 264 6.87 -8.30 1.04
CA VAL A 264 6.12 -7.90 -0.17
C VAL A 264 5.04 -6.88 0.15
N ARG A 265 4.29 -7.09 1.24
CA ARG A 265 3.18 -6.23 1.66
C ARG A 265 3.63 -4.82 2.00
N ARG A 266 4.84 -4.66 2.56
CA ARG A 266 5.45 -3.34 2.80
C ARG A 266 5.64 -2.52 1.53
N LEU A 267 5.84 -3.19 0.39
CA LEU A 267 5.92 -2.57 -0.92
C LEU A 267 4.52 -2.39 -1.53
N ALA A 268 3.78 -3.49 -1.68
CA ALA A 268 2.49 -3.54 -2.36
C ALA A 268 1.38 -2.75 -1.64
N GLY A 269 1.55 -2.43 -0.36
CA GLY A 269 0.59 -1.63 0.39
C GLY A 269 0.53 -0.16 0.01
N GLY A 270 1.52 0.37 -0.72
CA GLY A 270 1.47 1.74 -1.26
C GLY A 270 1.46 2.84 -0.21
N VAL A 271 1.82 2.54 1.05
CA VAL A 271 1.80 3.48 2.18
C VAL A 271 3.00 4.44 2.15
N MET A 272 4.19 3.92 1.82
CA MET A 272 5.44 4.70 1.81
C MET A 272 5.35 5.99 0.97
N PRO A 273 4.74 6.02 -0.23
CA PRO A 273 4.49 7.26 -0.96
C PRO A 273 3.77 8.35 -0.17
N PHE A 274 2.83 8.00 0.70
CA PHE A 274 2.13 8.98 1.54
C PHE A 274 3.01 9.46 2.69
N LEU A 275 3.82 8.59 3.30
CA LEU A 275 4.72 8.99 4.37
C LEU A 275 5.82 9.93 3.85
N VAL A 276 6.39 9.63 2.68
CA VAL A 276 7.43 10.44 2.02
C VAL A 276 6.87 11.75 1.46
N PHE A 277 5.57 11.84 1.21
CA PHE A 277 4.92 13.12 0.91
C PHE A 277 5.16 14.19 1.99
N SER A 278 5.53 13.80 3.21
CA SER A 278 5.98 14.73 4.26
C SER A 278 7.13 15.63 3.81
N ASP A 279 8.02 15.20 2.90
CA ASP A 279 9.08 16.05 2.34
C ASP A 279 8.49 17.29 1.64
N ARG A 280 7.39 17.12 0.88
CA ARG A 280 6.71 18.25 0.23
C ARG A 280 6.08 19.19 1.25
N ILE A 281 5.44 18.64 2.28
CA ILE A 281 4.87 19.43 3.38
C ILE A 281 5.98 20.24 4.09
N ILE A 282 7.16 19.65 4.30
CA ILE A 282 8.33 20.32 4.88
C ILE A 282 8.76 21.50 4.00
N GLU A 283 8.95 21.29 2.69
CA GLU A 283 9.41 22.35 1.78
C GLU A 283 8.38 23.50 1.64
N HIS A 284 7.08 23.19 1.67
CA HIS A 284 6.04 24.22 1.72
C HIS A 284 6.08 25.02 3.04
N LYS A 285 6.24 24.33 4.18
CA LYS A 285 6.37 25.02 5.48
C LYS A 285 7.65 25.83 5.59
N ARG A 286 8.75 25.42 4.95
CA ARG A 286 10.03 26.15 4.88
C ARG A 286 9.92 27.54 4.29
N ARG A 287 8.94 27.77 3.40
CA ARG A 287 8.64 29.10 2.84
C ARG A 287 8.11 30.08 3.90
N LYS A 288 7.55 29.56 5.01
CA LYS A 288 6.85 30.35 6.04
C LYS A 288 7.44 30.19 7.45
N SER A 289 8.35 29.23 7.68
CA SER A 289 8.86 28.89 9.01
C SER A 289 10.29 28.34 8.94
N PRO A 290 11.12 28.52 10.00
CA PRO A 290 12.51 28.07 10.03
C PRO A 290 12.58 26.56 10.32
N ILE A 291 12.25 25.75 9.32
CA ILE A 291 12.41 24.29 9.33
C ILE A 291 13.64 23.96 8.45
N SER A 292 14.54 23.08 8.85
CA SER A 292 15.61 22.62 7.95
C SER A 292 15.10 21.52 7.02
N HIS A 293 15.62 21.51 5.78
CA HIS A 293 15.43 20.42 4.83
C HIS A 293 16.04 19.15 5.44
N LEU A 294 15.38 18.00 5.31
CA LEU A 294 15.90 16.76 5.86
C LEU A 294 16.95 16.17 4.90
N PRO A 295 18.24 16.06 5.29
CA PRO A 295 19.27 15.52 4.42
C PRO A 295 19.11 14.01 4.21
N ASP A 296 19.64 13.52 3.09
CA ASP A 296 19.63 12.10 2.73
C ASP A 296 20.29 11.20 3.78
N SER A 297 21.32 11.68 4.48
CA SER A 297 21.98 10.93 5.55
C SER A 297 21.05 10.62 6.72
N LEU A 298 20.09 11.51 7.02
CA LEU A 298 19.07 11.28 8.04
C LEU A 298 17.90 10.49 7.45
N PHE A 299 17.44 10.83 6.24
CA PHE A 299 16.32 10.14 5.61
C PHE A 299 16.61 8.64 5.42
N TYR A 300 17.78 8.30 4.87
CA TYR A 300 18.22 6.91 4.66
C TYR A 300 18.94 6.32 5.89
N GLY A 301 18.95 7.03 7.01
CA GLY A 301 19.46 6.52 8.28
C GLY A 301 18.60 5.39 8.84
N GLU A 302 19.22 4.49 9.60
CA GLU A 302 18.57 3.28 10.14
C GLU A 302 17.29 3.59 10.92
N ASP A 303 17.33 4.53 11.87
CA ASP A 303 16.16 4.85 12.70
C ASP A 303 15.01 5.48 11.91
N MET A 304 15.30 6.30 10.90
CA MET A 304 14.27 6.85 10.00
C MET A 304 13.61 5.74 9.18
N GLN A 305 14.41 4.86 8.56
CA GLN A 305 13.89 3.74 7.78
C GLN A 305 13.09 2.76 8.64
N ASN A 306 13.54 2.49 9.87
CA ASN A 306 12.81 1.68 10.84
C ASN A 306 11.47 2.30 11.24
N MET A 307 11.43 3.61 11.50
CA MET A 307 10.20 4.34 11.82
C MET A 307 9.19 4.26 10.65
N LEU A 308 9.64 4.52 9.42
CA LEU A 308 8.77 4.48 8.22
C LEU A 308 8.29 3.06 7.89
N ALA A 309 9.17 2.06 8.01
CA ALA A 309 8.82 0.66 7.82
C ALA A 309 7.82 0.18 8.88
N ALA A 310 7.97 0.62 10.13
CA ALA A 310 7.05 0.27 11.21
C ALA A 310 5.68 0.89 11.00
N CYS A 311 5.62 2.17 10.62
CA CYS A 311 4.36 2.81 10.25
C CYS A 311 3.67 2.10 9.07
N THR A 312 4.43 1.76 8.03
CA THR A 312 3.93 1.02 6.86
C THR A 312 3.32 -0.32 7.27
N ASP A 313 4.05 -1.10 8.06
CA ASP A 313 3.57 -2.39 8.57
C ASP A 313 2.28 -2.22 9.39
N ILE A 314 2.22 -1.25 10.31
CA ILE A 314 1.02 -0.97 11.12
C ILE A 314 -0.20 -0.72 10.23
N ILE A 315 -0.07 0.15 9.23
CA ILE A 315 -1.18 0.55 8.36
C ILE A 315 -1.62 -0.63 7.47
N CYS A 316 -0.66 -1.35 6.88
CA CYS A 316 -0.95 -2.52 6.05
C CYS A 316 -1.58 -3.66 6.85
N TRP A 317 -1.09 -3.97 8.04
CA TRP A 317 -1.61 -5.07 8.84
C TRP A 317 -2.98 -4.74 9.42
N HIS A 318 -3.22 -3.47 9.76
CA HIS A 318 -4.55 -3.00 10.11
C HIS A 318 -5.53 -3.11 8.95
N ASN A 319 -5.09 -2.79 7.74
CA ASN A 319 -5.86 -3.01 6.52
C ASN A 319 -6.16 -4.49 6.30
N ASP A 320 -5.20 -5.38 6.54
CA ASP A 320 -5.40 -6.83 6.43
C ASP A 320 -6.39 -7.36 7.47
N ILE A 321 -6.40 -6.81 8.69
CA ILE A 321 -7.38 -7.13 9.74
C ILE A 321 -8.80 -6.75 9.30
N PHE A 322 -9.01 -5.53 8.82
CA PHE A 322 -10.35 -5.05 8.43
C PHE A 322 -10.79 -5.61 7.07
N GLY A 323 -9.85 -5.78 6.16
CA GLY A 323 -10.05 -6.27 4.80
C GLY A 323 -10.27 -7.78 4.72
N PHE A 324 -9.89 -8.56 5.75
CA PHE A 324 -9.93 -10.02 5.72
C PHE A 324 -11.25 -10.60 5.21
N GLN A 325 -12.38 -10.14 5.74
CA GLN A 325 -13.70 -10.67 5.35
C GLN A 325 -14.03 -10.33 3.88
N LYS A 326 -13.65 -9.14 3.41
CA LYS A 326 -13.83 -8.70 2.02
C LYS A 326 -12.99 -9.57 1.08
N GLU A 327 -11.71 -9.77 1.39
CA GLU A 327 -10.78 -10.55 0.56
C GLU A 327 -11.17 -12.03 0.49
N ARG A 328 -11.64 -12.59 1.61
CA ARG A 328 -12.14 -13.98 1.64
C ARG A 328 -13.34 -14.19 0.72
N LEU A 329 -14.24 -13.22 0.60
CA LEU A 329 -15.42 -13.31 -0.26
C LEU A 329 -15.11 -13.05 -1.73
N ASN A 330 -14.10 -12.23 -2.02
CA ASN A 330 -13.70 -11.85 -3.38
C ASN A 330 -12.71 -12.86 -4.00
N ASN A 331 -13.11 -14.14 -4.05
CA ASN A 331 -12.47 -15.22 -4.82
C ASN A 331 -11.31 -15.99 -4.13
N ASP A 332 -11.39 -16.26 -2.83
CA ASP A 332 -10.30 -16.95 -2.10
C ASP A 332 -8.93 -16.26 -2.33
N GLN A 333 -8.91 -14.93 -2.47
CA GLN A 333 -7.66 -14.19 -2.49
C GLN A 333 -7.09 -14.16 -1.07
N LYS A 334 -6.31 -15.20 -0.83
CA LYS A 334 -5.66 -15.60 0.42
C LYS A 334 -4.44 -14.73 0.74
N ASN A 335 -4.52 -13.43 0.45
CA ASN A 335 -3.37 -12.53 0.53
C ASN A 335 -3.59 -11.44 1.59
N THR A 336 -3.81 -11.87 2.82
CA THR A 336 -3.85 -11.00 4.00
C THR A 336 -2.96 -11.59 5.08
N LEU A 337 -2.37 -10.75 5.94
CA LEU A 337 -1.54 -11.24 7.04
C LEU A 337 -2.33 -12.18 7.97
N VAL A 338 -3.62 -11.92 8.19
CA VAL A 338 -4.51 -12.79 8.98
C VAL A 338 -4.56 -14.20 8.41
N TYR A 339 -4.66 -14.34 7.08
CA TYR A 339 -4.65 -15.64 6.42
C TYR A 339 -3.32 -16.37 6.59
N HIS A 340 -2.20 -15.68 6.34
CA HIS A 340 -0.87 -16.27 6.44
C HIS A 340 -0.53 -16.69 7.88
N VAL A 341 -0.87 -15.85 8.86
CA VAL A 341 -0.69 -16.16 10.29
C VAL A 341 -1.54 -17.36 10.70
N PHE A 342 -2.80 -17.43 10.25
CA PHE A 342 -3.68 -18.56 10.54
C PHE A 342 -3.04 -19.90 10.12
N HIS A 343 -2.49 -19.95 8.91
CA HIS A 343 -1.90 -21.16 8.35
C HIS A 343 -0.51 -21.49 8.91
N GLU A 344 0.41 -20.52 8.95
CA GLU A 344 1.79 -20.76 9.39
C GLU A 344 1.87 -21.12 10.88
N TYR A 345 1.04 -20.46 11.72
CA TYR A 345 1.02 -20.67 13.17
C TYR A 345 -0.06 -21.63 13.65
N ASN A 346 -0.78 -22.30 12.74
CA ASN A 346 -1.84 -23.27 13.06
C ASN A 346 -2.88 -22.74 14.05
N CYS A 347 -3.38 -21.52 13.83
CA CYS A 347 -4.40 -20.92 14.69
C CYS A 347 -5.71 -21.73 14.66
N GLN A 348 -6.47 -21.68 15.76
CA GLN A 348 -7.75 -22.36 15.90
C GLN A 348 -8.90 -21.66 15.14
N SER A 349 -8.75 -20.36 14.87
CA SER A 349 -9.71 -19.56 14.09
C SER A 349 -9.03 -18.36 13.44
N TYR A 350 -9.65 -17.77 12.42
CA TYR A 350 -9.20 -16.50 11.84
C TYR A 350 -9.28 -15.34 12.83
N THR A 351 -10.24 -15.37 13.78
CA THR A 351 -10.33 -14.35 14.83
C THR A 351 -9.09 -14.39 15.72
N GLN A 352 -8.63 -15.58 16.12
CA GLN A 352 -7.38 -15.72 16.85
C GLN A 352 -6.19 -15.21 16.02
N ALA A 353 -6.13 -15.53 14.73
CA ALA A 353 -5.07 -15.01 13.85
C ALA A 353 -5.11 -13.47 13.76
N GLY A 354 -6.28 -12.86 13.64
CA GLY A 354 -6.45 -11.40 13.69
C GLY A 354 -5.98 -10.78 15.00
N GLU A 355 -6.30 -11.41 16.14
CA GLU A 355 -5.81 -10.98 17.46
C GLU A 355 -4.28 -11.04 17.54
N LEU A 356 -3.64 -12.08 17.00
CA LEU A 356 -2.18 -12.17 16.91
C LEU A 356 -1.60 -11.07 16.02
N VAL A 357 -2.21 -10.80 14.86
CA VAL A 357 -1.79 -9.69 13.99
C VAL A 357 -1.91 -8.35 14.72
N LEU A 358 -2.95 -8.17 15.54
CA LEU A 358 -3.13 -6.96 16.35
C LEU A 358 -2.03 -6.82 17.42
N GLU A 359 -1.61 -7.92 18.06
CA GLU A 359 -0.46 -7.90 18.97
C GLU A 359 0.83 -7.47 18.25
N LEU A 360 1.11 -8.04 17.07
CA LEU A 360 2.27 -7.66 16.27
C LEU A 360 2.22 -6.18 15.88
N LEU A 361 1.03 -5.66 15.58
CA LEU A 361 0.81 -4.24 15.29
C LEU A 361 1.17 -3.35 16.50
N HIS A 362 0.79 -3.74 17.72
CA HIS A 362 1.20 -3.01 18.92
C HIS A 362 2.71 -3.02 19.14
N ASP A 363 3.39 -4.14 18.84
CA ASP A 363 4.85 -4.23 18.88
C ASP A 363 5.48 -3.24 17.88
N ARG A 364 4.98 -3.17 16.63
CA ARG A 364 5.45 -2.18 15.65
C ARG A 364 5.21 -0.74 16.08
N ILE A 365 4.12 -0.43 16.79
CA ILE A 365 3.90 0.90 17.35
C ILE A 365 5.01 1.26 18.34
N ALA A 366 5.39 0.34 19.22
CA ALA A 366 6.48 0.58 20.18
C ALA A 366 7.83 0.77 19.49
N GLU A 367 8.11 -0.02 18.45
CA GLU A 367 9.34 0.08 17.66
C GLU A 367 9.42 1.39 16.87
N MET A 368 8.31 1.82 16.26
CA MET A 368 8.21 3.11 15.56
C MET A 368 8.55 4.28 16.48
N GLU A 369 8.01 4.27 17.70
CA GLU A 369 8.22 5.31 18.70
C GLU A 369 9.66 5.31 19.23
N LEU A 370 10.24 4.13 19.47
CA LEU A 370 11.64 3.99 19.87
C LEU A 370 12.60 4.47 18.78
N ALA A 371 12.33 4.13 17.52
CA ALA A 371 13.13 4.58 16.38
C ALA A 371 13.09 6.11 16.25
N TYR A 372 11.91 6.73 16.40
CA TYR A 372 11.77 8.18 16.46
C TYR A 372 12.60 8.80 17.60
N GLU A 373 12.53 8.27 18.82
CA GLU A 373 13.27 8.78 19.97
C GLU A 373 14.80 8.75 19.73
N ARG A 374 15.30 7.66 19.14
CA ARG A 374 16.71 7.50 18.77
C ARG A 374 17.13 8.48 17.68
N LEU A 375 16.37 8.53 16.58
CA LEU A 375 16.61 9.43 15.46
C LEU A 375 16.69 10.89 15.93
N ARG A 376 15.68 11.33 16.69
CA ARG A 376 15.58 12.70 17.18
C ARG A 376 16.69 13.03 18.17
N SER A 377 17.10 12.09 19.02
CA SER A 377 18.19 12.30 19.99
C SER A 377 19.56 12.39 19.31
N ALA A 378 19.76 11.67 18.20
CA ALA A 378 21.02 11.66 17.46
C ALA A 378 21.16 12.82 16.47
N ALA A 379 20.04 13.39 15.99
CA ALA A 379 20.03 14.47 15.01
C ALA A 379 20.29 15.85 15.63
N ASP A 380 20.94 16.73 14.86
CA ASP A 380 21.12 18.13 15.24
C ASP A 380 19.76 18.82 15.43
N PRO A 381 19.64 19.77 16.40
CA PRO A 381 18.36 20.42 16.73
C PRO A 381 17.66 21.10 15.54
N GLU A 382 18.41 21.52 14.52
CA GLU A 382 17.84 22.14 13.33
C GLU A 382 16.95 21.20 12.51
N PHE A 383 17.20 19.88 12.56
CA PHE A 383 16.44 18.87 11.83
C PHE A 383 15.24 18.33 12.62
N HIS A 384 15.14 18.65 13.92
CA HIS A 384 14.03 18.17 14.77
C HIS A 384 12.65 18.51 14.19
N PRO A 385 12.38 19.73 13.69
CA PRO A 385 11.05 20.02 13.14
C PRO A 385 10.68 19.16 11.92
N ALA A 386 11.65 18.78 11.09
CA ALA A 386 11.41 17.89 9.95
C ALA A 386 11.14 16.45 10.40
N ILE A 387 11.96 15.93 11.33
CA ILE A 387 11.79 14.60 11.93
C ILE A 387 10.44 14.51 12.66
N ASP A 388 10.09 15.54 13.42
CA ASP A 388 8.83 15.64 14.17
C ASP A 388 7.62 15.65 13.22
N LEU A 389 7.75 16.25 12.02
CA LEU A 389 6.69 16.21 11.01
C LEU A 389 6.51 14.81 10.42
N PHE A 390 7.59 14.11 10.06
CA PHE A 390 7.50 12.72 9.62
C PHE A 390 6.84 11.84 10.68
N MET A 391 7.24 11.98 11.94
CA MET A 391 6.62 11.24 13.03
C MET A 391 5.16 11.63 13.25
N LYS A 392 4.80 12.90 13.10
CA LYS A 392 3.40 13.35 13.14
C LYS A 392 2.60 12.62 12.06
N THR A 393 3.06 12.61 10.81
CA THR A 393 2.42 11.88 9.72
C THR A 393 2.24 10.40 10.09
N CYS A 394 3.29 9.73 10.59
CA CYS A 394 3.19 8.33 11.01
C CYS A 394 2.15 8.10 12.10
N ARG A 395 2.10 8.97 13.12
CA ARG A 395 1.14 8.88 14.22
C ARG A 395 -0.29 9.18 13.77
N ASP A 396 -0.50 10.09 12.84
CA ASP A 396 -1.83 10.48 12.34
C ASP A 396 -2.44 9.40 11.43
N TRP A 397 -1.60 8.66 10.70
CA TRP A 397 -2.07 7.52 9.90
C TRP A 397 -2.74 6.41 10.72
N ILE A 398 -2.35 6.23 11.97
CA ILE A 398 -2.87 5.15 12.84
C ILE A 398 -4.37 5.37 13.16
N PRO A 399 -4.78 6.46 13.85
CA PRO A 399 -6.19 6.76 14.06
C PRO A 399 -6.91 7.10 12.76
N GLY A 400 -6.21 7.70 11.78
CA GLY A 400 -6.83 8.09 10.52
C GLY A 400 -7.28 6.91 9.66
N SER A 401 -6.40 5.91 9.50
CA SER A 401 -6.78 4.65 8.85
C SER A 401 -7.82 3.88 9.66
N HIS A 402 -7.78 3.93 10.99
CA HIS A 402 -8.79 3.31 11.84
C HIS A 402 -10.20 3.87 11.60
N GLU A 403 -10.37 5.19 11.70
CA GLU A 403 -11.67 5.82 11.48
C GLU A 403 -12.16 5.59 10.04
N TYR A 404 -11.26 5.55 9.05
CA TYR A 404 -11.65 5.20 7.68
C TYR A 404 -12.09 3.74 7.55
N HIS A 405 -11.36 2.78 8.13
CA HIS A 405 -11.70 1.36 8.07
C HIS A 405 -13.06 1.05 8.71
N ILE A 406 -13.40 1.69 9.83
CA ILE A 406 -14.69 1.46 10.52
C ILE A 406 -15.88 2.12 9.81
N THR A 407 -15.66 3.20 9.05
CA THR A 407 -16.75 4.00 8.44
C THR A 407 -16.95 3.73 6.95
N SER A 408 -15.90 3.34 6.22
CA SER A 408 -15.95 3.19 4.77
C SER A 408 -16.77 1.97 4.34
N SER A 409 -17.59 2.18 3.30
CA SER A 409 -18.34 1.09 2.65
C SER A 409 -17.42 0.01 2.06
N ARG A 410 -16.14 0.32 1.81
CA ARG A 410 -15.14 -0.62 1.29
C ARG A 410 -14.94 -1.84 2.19
N TYR A 411 -15.07 -1.69 3.50
CA TYR A 411 -14.84 -2.76 4.48
C TYR A 411 -16.14 -3.29 5.08
N ASN A 412 -17.27 -2.61 4.83
CA ASN A 412 -18.57 -3.01 5.35
C ASN A 412 -19.19 -4.10 4.48
N VAL A 413 -18.75 -5.34 4.71
CA VAL A 413 -19.36 -6.51 4.11
C VAL A 413 -20.66 -6.83 4.86
N SER A 414 -21.80 -6.49 4.29
CA SER A 414 -23.09 -6.88 4.85
C SER A 414 -23.27 -8.41 4.78
N ASN A 415 -23.68 -9.05 5.88
CA ASN A 415 -24.01 -10.49 5.97
C ASN A 415 -25.11 -10.95 4.99
N THR A 416 -25.68 -10.05 4.19
CA THR A 416 -26.68 -10.34 3.16
C THR A 416 -26.10 -10.99 1.89
N SER A 417 -24.77 -11.05 1.71
CA SER A 417 -24.13 -11.77 0.60
C SER A 417 -23.93 -13.27 0.85
N PHE A 418 -24.31 -13.79 2.03
CA PHE A 418 -24.32 -15.23 2.31
C PHE A 418 -25.49 -15.99 1.66
N SER A 419 -26.40 -15.32 0.96
CA SER A 419 -27.48 -15.98 0.22
C SER A 419 -27.12 -16.18 -1.25
N ASP A 420 -26.91 -17.43 -1.63
CA ASP A 420 -27.09 -17.98 -2.99
C ASP A 420 -26.41 -17.20 -4.14
N THR A 421 -25.09 -17.28 -4.25
CA THR A 421 -24.48 -17.33 -5.59
C THR A 421 -24.47 -18.78 -6.04
N GLY A 422 -25.56 -19.16 -6.72
CA GLY A 422 -25.79 -20.50 -7.26
C GLY A 422 -24.72 -20.94 -8.26
N LYS A 423 -23.60 -21.46 -7.76
CA LYS A 423 -22.58 -22.19 -8.55
C LYS A 423 -22.38 -23.64 -8.09
N SER A 424 -23.22 -24.18 -7.20
CA SER A 424 -23.15 -25.59 -6.80
C SER A 424 -23.97 -26.56 -7.67
N LYS A 425 -24.80 -26.08 -8.62
CA LYS A 425 -25.66 -26.95 -9.45
C LYS A 425 -25.13 -27.31 -10.85
N GLU A 426 -24.09 -26.65 -11.36
CA GLU A 426 -23.54 -26.97 -12.69
C GLU A 426 -22.45 -28.05 -12.68
N VAL A 427 -21.83 -28.34 -11.53
CA VAL A 427 -20.79 -29.38 -11.43
C VAL A 427 -21.38 -30.79 -11.27
N GLU A 428 -22.59 -30.94 -10.72
CA GLU A 428 -23.24 -32.25 -10.57
C GLU A 428 -23.97 -32.77 -11.83
N GLN A 429 -24.25 -31.92 -12.83
CA GLN A 429 -24.89 -32.38 -14.08
C GLN A 429 -23.90 -32.87 -15.15
N ILE A 430 -22.61 -32.52 -15.03
CA ILE A 430 -21.58 -32.95 -15.99
C ILE A 430 -21.04 -34.35 -15.66
N ILE A 431 -21.12 -34.80 -14.39
CA ILE A 431 -20.63 -36.12 -13.96
C ILE A 431 -21.65 -37.26 -14.19
N LYS A 432 -22.89 -36.96 -14.62
CA LYS A 432 -23.91 -37.97 -14.95
C LYS A 432 -24.12 -38.22 -16.45
N ARG A 433 -23.23 -37.73 -17.32
CA ARG A 433 -23.29 -37.95 -18.79
C ARG A 433 -21.99 -38.41 -19.43
N GLN A 434 -21.11 -39.06 -18.67
CA GLN A 434 -20.12 -40.01 -19.18
C GLN A 434 -20.42 -41.37 -18.54
#